data_AF-A0A975EH52-F1
#
_entry.id   AF-A0A975EH52-F1
#
_cell.length_a   1.000
_cell.length_b   1.000
_cell.length_c   1.000
_cell.angle_alpha   90.00
_cell.angle_beta   90.00
_cell.angle_gamma   90.00
#
_symmetry.space_group_name_H-M   'P 1'
#
loop_
_entity.id
_entity.type
_entity.pdbx_description
1 polymer ?
#
loop_
_entity_poly.entity_id
_entity_poly.type
_entity_poly.pdbx_seq_one_letter_code
_entity_poly.pdbx_strand_id
1 'polypeptide(L)'
;METETVQRLLGRLKALRIESGLTQEEFAEKSGISYKYYQAVEAGRKRDLRLSTLDRLANGHGLEPWQLLLPGGSANIGGKSAKVRSSRRKTGT
;
A
#
# COMPACT_ATOMS: atom_id res chain seq x y z
N MET A 1 5.73 -22.62 -8.59
CA MET A 1 4.79 -22.13 -9.61
C MET A 1 4.62 -20.64 -9.42
N GLU A 2 4.74 -19.86 -10.48
CA GLU A 2 4.48 -18.43 -10.44
C GLU A 2 2.98 -18.18 -10.30
N THR A 3 2.58 -17.44 -9.26
CA THR A 3 1.16 -17.11 -9.08
C THR A 3 0.87 -15.82 -9.82
N GLU A 4 0.09 -15.92 -10.90
CA GLU A 4 -0.43 -14.80 -11.70
C GLU A 4 -0.94 -13.64 -10.80
N THR A 5 -1.61 -13.97 -9.70
CA THR A 5 -2.12 -13.03 -8.70
C THR A 5 -1.03 -12.15 -8.09
N VAL A 6 0.12 -12.73 -7.73
CA VAL A 6 1.23 -11.98 -7.11
C VAL A 6 1.81 -11.00 -8.12
N GLN A 7 2.02 -11.42 -9.37
CA GLN A 7 2.55 -10.53 -10.40
C GLN A 7 1.64 -9.33 -10.67
N ARG A 8 0.32 -9.56 -10.76
CA ARG A 8 -0.66 -8.49 -10.92
C ARG A 8 -0.66 -7.52 -9.73
N LEU A 9 -0.59 -8.04 -8.51
CA LEU A 9 -0.51 -7.22 -7.30
C LEU A 9 0.74 -6.34 -7.29
N LEU A 10 1.92 -6.92 -7.57
CA LEU A 10 3.19 -6.18 -7.59
C LEU A 10 3.21 -5.11 -8.68
N GLY A 11 2.70 -5.43 -9.88
CA GLY A 11 2.53 -4.46 -10.97
C GLY A 11 1.64 -3.30 -10.56
N ARG A 12 0.52 -3.58 -9.86
CA ARG A 12 -0.39 -2.55 -9.36
C ARG A 12 0.25 -1.66 -8.30
N LEU A 13 0.97 -2.23 -7.33
CA LEU A 13 1.68 -1.46 -6.29
C LEU A 13 2.69 -0.48 -6.92
N LYS A 14 3.46 -0.96 -7.90
CA LYS A 14 4.40 -0.12 -8.65
C LYS A 14 3.70 1.01 -9.40
N ALA A 15 2.59 0.70 -10.09
CA ALA A 15 1.82 1.71 -10.83
C ALA A 15 1.27 2.80 -9.90
N LEU A 16 0.63 2.41 -8.79
CA LEU A 16 0.08 3.35 -7.81
C LEU A 16 1.17 4.23 -7.18
N ARG A 17 2.35 3.67 -6.92
CA ARG A 17 3.49 4.43 -6.38
C ARG A 17 3.95 5.51 -7.38
N ILE A 18 4.10 5.13 -8.66
CA ILE A 18 4.52 6.05 -9.72
C ILE A 18 3.46 7.14 -9.94
N GLU A 19 2.18 6.78 -9.97
CA GLU A 19 1.06 7.73 -10.08
C GLU A 19 1.02 8.72 -8.92
N SER A 20 1.41 8.28 -7.72
CA SER A 20 1.53 9.13 -6.53
C SER A 20 2.81 9.98 -6.51
N GLY A 21 3.72 9.83 -7.48
CA GLY A 21 4.99 10.56 -7.54
C GLY A 21 6.00 10.18 -6.46
N LEU A 22 5.84 9.02 -5.81
CA LEU A 22 6.67 8.61 -4.68
C LEU A 22 7.84 7.75 -5.11
N THR A 23 9.00 7.94 -4.48
CA THR A 23 10.10 6.98 -4.50
C THR A 23 9.75 5.74 -3.67
N GLN A 24 10.55 4.68 -3.81
CA GLN A 24 10.37 3.47 -3.00
C GLN A 24 10.64 3.71 -1.52
N GLU A 25 11.56 4.61 -1.17
CA GLU A 25 11.87 4.97 0.21
C GLU A 25 10.71 5.74 0.85
N GLU A 26 10.20 6.78 0.17
CA GLU A 26 9.06 7.57 0.67
C GLU A 26 7.81 6.71 0.85
N PHE A 27 7.53 5.80 -0.09
CA PHE A 27 6.39 4.91 0.04
C PHE A 27 6.56 3.90 1.19
N ALA A 28 7.76 3.36 1.37
CA ALA A 28 8.05 2.43 2.45
C ALA A 28 7.86 3.09 3.82
N GLU A 29 8.34 4.33 3.98
CA GLU A 29 8.12 5.16 5.17
C GLU A 29 6.62 5.38 5.40
N LYS A 30 5.89 5.84 4.37
CA LYS A 30 4.44 6.08 4.43
C LYS A 30 3.65 4.83 4.83
N SER A 31 4.09 3.65 4.40
CA SER A 31 3.42 2.37 4.65
C SER A 31 3.88 1.69 5.95
N GLY A 32 4.85 2.25 6.68
CA GLY A 32 5.37 1.65 7.90
C GLY A 32 6.06 0.30 7.67
N ILE A 33 6.73 0.14 6.53
CA ILE A 33 7.52 -1.04 6.18
C ILE A 33 8.97 -0.63 5.89
N SER A 34 9.92 -1.55 6.06
CA SER A 34 11.31 -1.22 5.75
C SER A 34 11.52 -1.08 4.26
N TYR A 35 12.32 -0.08 3.86
CA TYR A 35 12.67 0.16 2.46
C TYR A 35 13.21 -1.10 1.76
N LYS A 36 14.18 -1.79 2.38
CA LYS A 36 14.75 -3.04 1.81
C LYS A 36 13.69 -4.12 1.58
N TYR A 37 12.71 -4.21 2.47
CA TYR A 37 11.61 -5.16 2.32
C TYR A 37 10.70 -4.75 1.16
N TYR A 38 10.29 -3.47 1.10
CA TYR A 38 9.47 -2.97 -0.01
C TYR A 38 10.16 -3.12 -1.37
N GLN A 39 11.45 -2.81 -1.46
CA GLN A 39 12.25 -3.01 -2.66
C GLN A 39 12.29 -4.49 -3.10
N ALA A 40 12.37 -5.43 -2.14
CA ALA A 40 12.34 -6.85 -2.44
C ALA A 40 10.94 -7.33 -2.89
N VAL A 41 9.88 -6.75 -2.32
CA VAL A 41 8.48 -7.00 -2.72
C VAL A 41 8.24 -6.49 -4.14
N GLU A 42 8.50 -5.21 -4.42
CA GLU A 42 8.27 -4.61 -5.75
C GLU A 42 9.10 -5.28 -6.86
N ALA A 43 10.31 -5.76 -6.53
CA ALA A 43 11.16 -6.52 -7.45
C ALA A 43 10.74 -8.00 -7.62
N GLY A 44 9.69 -8.46 -6.95
CA GLY A 44 9.24 -9.86 -7.01
C GLY A 44 10.17 -10.86 -6.33
N ARG A 45 11.15 -10.39 -5.53
CA ARG A 45 12.06 -11.23 -4.75
C ARG A 45 11.40 -11.78 -3.47
N LYS A 46 10.37 -11.10 -2.96
CA LYS A 46 9.52 -11.55 -1.85
C LYS A 46 8.07 -11.70 -2.33
N ARG A 47 7.69 -12.94 -2.62
CA ARG A 47 6.37 -13.29 -3.20
C ARG A 47 5.34 -13.68 -2.13
N ASP A 48 5.80 -14.26 -1.03
CA ASP A 48 4.95 -14.61 0.10
C ASP A 48 4.73 -13.38 0.99
N LEU A 49 3.65 -12.66 0.70
CA LEU A 49 3.20 -11.53 1.49
C LEU A 49 2.27 -12.01 2.61
N ARG A 50 2.58 -11.59 3.84
CA ARG A 50 1.63 -11.75 4.94
C ARG A 50 0.44 -10.83 4.70
N LEU A 51 -0.75 -11.25 5.12
CA LEU A 51 -1.95 -10.39 5.05
C LEU A 51 -1.75 -9.05 5.80
N SER A 52 -1.02 -9.08 6.93
CA SER A 52 -0.65 -7.86 7.67
C SER A 52 0.20 -6.88 6.84
N THR A 53 1.02 -7.41 5.93
CA THR A 53 1.83 -6.59 5.03
C THR A 53 0.95 -6.01 3.92
N LEU A 54 0.07 -6.83 3.35
CA LEU A 54 -0.90 -6.37 2.35
C LEU A 54 -1.74 -5.20 2.90
N ASP A 55 -2.17 -5.30 4.16
CA ASP A 55 -2.90 -4.25 4.86
C ASP A 55 -2.12 -2.94 4.98
N ARG A 56 -0.85 -3.01 5.38
CA ARG A 56 0.04 -1.85 5.43
C ARG A 56 0.25 -1.20 4.06
N LEU A 57 0.45 -2.02 3.03
CA LEU A 57 0.63 -1.55 1.65
C LEU A 57 -0.64 -0.86 1.13
N ALA A 58 -1.82 -1.41 1.42
CA ALA A 58 -3.10 -0.82 1.07
C ALA A 58 -3.28 0.54 1.76
N ASN A 59 -3.06 0.57 3.08
CA ASN A 59 -3.11 1.79 3.88
C ASN A 59 -2.13 2.87 3.40
N GLY A 60 -0.92 2.49 2.96
CA GLY A 60 0.05 3.43 2.36
C GLY A 60 -0.46 4.12 1.09
N HIS A 61 -1.34 3.45 0.33
CA HIS A 61 -2.04 4.03 -0.82
C HIS A 61 -3.40 4.67 -0.45
N GLY A 62 -3.82 4.62 0.81
CA GLY A 62 -5.15 5.07 1.23
C GLY A 62 -6.28 4.18 0.71
N LEU A 63 -6.00 2.87 0.54
CA LEU A 63 -6.91 1.86 0.02
C LEU A 63 -7.13 0.76 1.04
N GLU A 64 -8.22 0.02 0.85
CA GLU A 64 -8.47 -1.25 1.51
C GLU A 64 -7.76 -2.42 0.79
N PRO A 65 -7.39 -3.51 1.48
CA PRO A 65 -6.68 -4.65 0.89
C PRO A 65 -7.38 -5.27 -0.32
N TRP A 66 -8.70 -5.34 -0.31
CA TRP A 66 -9.48 -5.90 -1.43
C TRP A 66 -9.42 -5.01 -2.68
N GLN A 67 -9.22 -3.70 -2.54
CA GLN A 67 -9.08 -2.78 -3.67
C GLN A 67 -7.75 -3.00 -4.41
N LEU A 68 -6.70 -3.42 -3.70
CA LEU A 68 -5.42 -3.80 -4.33
C LEU A 68 -5.53 -5.06 -5.20
N LEU A 69 -6.52 -5.92 -4.95
CA LEU A 69 -6.68 -7.20 -5.65
C LEU A 69 -7.63 -7.12 -6.85
N LEU A 70 -8.30 -5.98 -7.08
CA LEU A 70 -9.24 -5.84 -8.18
C LEU A 70 -8.55 -5.91 -9.56
N PRO A 71 -9.02 -6.78 -10.47
CA PRO A 71 -8.53 -6.84 -11.85
C PRO A 71 -9.01 -5.61 -12.63
N GLY A 72 -8.10 -5.00 -13.39
CA GLY A 72 -8.36 -3.79 -14.18
C GLY A 72 -8.32 -2.54 -13.30
N GLY A 73 -7.16 -1.88 -13.25
CA GLY A 73 -6.97 -0.62 -12.54
C GLY A 73 -7.97 0.43 -13.00
N SER A 74 -9.15 0.44 -12.40
CA SER A 74 -10.12 1.50 -12.58
C SER A 74 -9.64 2.62 -11.68
N ALA A 75 -9.09 3.63 -12.35
CA ALA A 75 -9.17 5.02 -11.94
C ALA A 75 -10.40 5.27 -11.06
N ASN A 76 -10.16 5.93 -9.92
CA ASN A 76 -11.16 6.67 -9.17
C ASN A 76 -12.36 5.86 -8.63
N ILE A 77 -12.13 5.03 -7.60
CA ILE A 77 -13.20 4.63 -6.68
C ILE A 77 -13.12 5.54 -5.46
N GLY A 78 -13.90 6.63 -5.52
CA GLY A 78 -14.04 7.60 -4.44
C GLY A 78 -14.52 6.94 -3.15
N GLY A 79 -13.57 6.58 -2.28
CA GLY A 79 -13.83 6.26 -0.89
C GLY A 79 -13.77 7.52 -0.04
N LYS A 80 -14.83 8.34 -0.06
CA LYS A 80 -15.08 9.22 1.09
C LYS A 80 -15.44 8.33 2.27
N SER A 81 -14.55 8.22 3.26
CA SER A 81 -14.76 7.95 4.71
C SER A 81 -13.53 7.22 5.27
N ALA A 82 -12.92 7.55 6.41
CA ALA A 82 -13.45 8.25 7.55
C ALA A 82 -12.39 9.16 8.19
N LYS A 83 -12.87 10.33 8.59
CA LYS A 83 -12.23 11.23 9.53
C LYS A 83 -12.00 10.51 10.86
N VAL A 84 -10.85 9.86 11.05
CA VAL A 84 -10.38 9.56 12.40
C VAL A 84 -9.92 10.89 12.98
N ARG A 85 -10.80 11.43 13.81
CA ARG A 85 -10.59 12.63 14.60
C ARG A 85 -9.22 12.55 15.28
N SER A 86 -8.36 13.49 14.93
CA SER A 86 -7.37 14.06 15.84
C SER A 86 -8.05 14.31 17.19
N SER A 87 -7.82 13.44 18.17
CA SER A 87 -8.09 13.72 19.57
C SER A 87 -6.98 14.64 20.09
N ARG A 88 -7.00 15.89 19.63
CA ARG A 88 -6.28 16.97 20.28
C ARG A 88 -7.18 17.56 21.38
N ARG A 89 -6.94 17.18 22.64
CA ARG A 89 -7.08 18.02 23.85
C ARG A 89 -6.05 17.51 24.88
N LYS A 90 -4.90 18.20 25.04
CA LYS A 90 -4.61 19.34 25.96
C LYS A 90 -4.10 18.82 27.32
N THR A 91 -2.82 19.02 27.65
CA THR A 91 -2.32 19.90 28.75
C THR A 91 -3.08 19.66 30.07
N GLY A 92 -2.51 19.06 31.11
CA GLY A 92 -1.45 19.64 31.94
C GLY A 92 -2.06 20.36 33.14
N THR A 93 -1.91 19.79 34.34
CA THR A 93 -1.74 20.37 35.69
C THR A 93 -1.61 19.20 36.66
#